data_AF-A0A0L6ZBI5-F1
#
_entry.id   AF-A0A0L6ZBI5-F1
#
_cell.length_a   1.000
_cell.length_b   1.000
_cell.length_c   1.000
_cell.angle_alpha   90.00
_cell.angle_beta   90.00
_cell.angle_gamma   90.00
#
_symmetry.space_group_name_H-M   'P 1'
#
loop_
_entity.id
_entity.type
_entity.pdbx_description
1 polymer ?
#
loop_
_entity_poly.entity_id
_entity_poly.type
_entity_poly.pdbx_seq_one_letter_code
_entity_poly.pdbx_strand_id
1 'polypeptide(L)' 'MSKTIEWMCTTCGKKELKSETTGRPNPGKCPRKTGDKPHSWTKNRTI' A
#
# COMPACT_ATOMS: atom_id res chain seq x y z
N MET A 1 -21.57 1.59 -5.03
CA MET A 1 -20.83 0.56 -4.27
C MET A 1 -19.40 1.04 -4.09
N SER A 2 -18.97 1.29 -2.86
CA SER A 2 -17.62 1.77 -2.54
C SER A 2 -16.63 0.62 -2.67
N LYS A 3 -15.91 0.57 -3.80
CA LYS A 3 -14.85 -0.41 -4.04
C LYS A 3 -13.71 -0.16 -3.07
N THR A 4 -13.22 -1.20 -2.42
CA THR A 4 -12.07 -1.15 -1.51
C THR A 4 -10.88 -1.80 -2.19
N ILE A 5 -9.73 -1.13 -2.19
CA ILE A 5 -8.50 -1.67 -2.76
C ILE A 5 -7.60 -2.10 -1.62
N GLU A 6 -7.23 -3.39 -1.64
CA GLU A 6 -6.13 -3.89 -0.84
C GLU A 6 -4.82 -3.52 -1.53
N TRP A 7 -4.09 -2.60 -0.93
CA TRP A 7 -2.75 -2.23 -1.35
C TRP A 7 -1.72 -3.10 -0.63
N MET A 8 -0.68 -3.49 -1.35
CA MET A 8 0.42 -4.26 -0.79
C MET A 8 1.75 -3.60 -1.13
N CYS A 9 2.65 -3.52 -0.16
CA CYS A 9 4.02 -3.10 -0.38
C CYS A 9 4.80 -4.27 -0.99
N THR A 10 5.34 -4.11 -2.20
CA THR A 10 6.10 -5.18 -2.88
C THR A 10 7.41 -5.53 -2.17
N THR A 11 7.96 -4.61 -1.38
CA THR A 11 9.25 -4.81 -0.73
C THR A 11 9.11 -5.49 0.64
N CYS A 12 8.29 -4.92 1.53
CA CYS A 12 8.13 -5.47 2.89
C CYS A 12 6.90 -6.36 3.08
N GLY A 13 6.01 -6.43 2.09
CA GLY A 13 4.78 -7.24 2.16
C GLY A 13 3.65 -6.64 3.01
N LYS A 14 3.79 -5.40 3.50
CA LYS A 14 2.75 -4.71 4.28
C LYS A 14 1.48 -4.59 3.44
N LYS A 15 0.30 -4.82 4.02
CA LYS A 15 -1.00 -4.69 3.35
C LYS A 15 -1.85 -3.64 4.03
N GLU A 16 -2.51 -2.79 3.25
CA GLU A 16 -3.43 -1.75 3.75
C GLU A 16 -4.67 -1.71 2.86
N LEU A 17 -5.85 -1.65 3.50
CA LEU A 17 -7.12 -1.49 2.82
C LEU A 17 -7.45 0.00 2.72
N LYS A 18 -7.68 0.49 1.51
CA LYS A 18 -8.12 1.86 1.26
C LYS A 18 -9.27 1.86 0.28
N SER A 19 -10.26 2.72 0.50
CA SER A 19 -11.32 2.94 -0.47
C SER A 19 -10.73 3.44 -1.80
N GLU A 20 -11.34 3.06 -2.92
CA GLU A 20 -10.93 3.50 -4.25
C GLU A 20 -10.86 5.03 -4.36
N THR A 21 -11.74 5.73 -3.65
CA THR A 21 -11.79 7.19 -3.55
C THR A 21 -10.63 7.80 -2.75
N THR A 22 -10.09 7.09 -1.77
CA THR A 22 -8.95 7.56 -0.96
C THR A 22 -7.62 7.36 -1.69
N GLY A 23 -7.54 6.40 -2.62
CA GLY A 23 -6.35 6.16 -3.43
C GLY A 23 -5.26 5.36 -2.71
N ARG A 24 -3.99 5.72 -2.95
CA ARG A 24 -2.81 5.00 -2.43
C ARG A 24 -2.63 5.25 -0.92
N PRO A 25 -2.17 4.25 -0.14
CA PRO A 25 -1.84 4.44 1.27
C PRO A 25 -0.60 5.32 1.45
N ASN A 26 -0.41 5.81 2.68
CA ASN A 26 0.74 6.64 3.00
C ASN A 26 2.06 5.88 2.75
N PRO A 27 3.03 6.46 2.03
CA PRO A 27 4.26 5.76 1.69
C PRO A 27 5.07 5.35 2.92
N GLY A 28 4.98 6.09 4.03
CA GLY A 28 5.67 5.77 5.28
C GLY A 28 7.16 5.46 5.11
N LYS A 29 7.75 4.80 6.11
CA LYS A 29 9.11 4.25 6.03
C LYS A 29 9.02 2.74 5.87
N CYS A 30 9.62 2.20 4.81
CA CYS A 30 9.62 0.75 4.58
C CYS A 30 10.75 0.09 5.38
N PRO A 31 10.45 -0.81 6.33
CA PRO A 31 11.48 -1.40 7.20
C PRO A 31 12.46 -2.31 6.45
N ARG A 32 12.06 -2.83 5.27
CA ARG A 32 12.94 -3.66 4.43
C ARG A 32 13.82 -2.88 3.46
N LYS A 33 13.61 -1.57 3.28
CA LYS A 33 14.45 -0.79 2.38
C LYS A 33 15.51 -0.05 3.19
N THR A 34 16.77 -0.26 2.84
CA THR A 34 17.90 0.48 3.39
C THR A 34 17.82 1.95 2.98
N GLY A 35 17.96 2.86 3.95
CA GLY A 35 18.03 4.31 3.73
C GLY A 35 16.67 5.02 3.65
N ASP A 36 15.81 4.85 4.66
CA ASP A 36 14.56 5.63 4.84
C ASP A 36 13.61 5.65 3.64
N LYS A 37 13.71 4.64 2.77
CA LYS A 37 12.91 4.63 1.54
C LYS A 37 11.45 4.28 1.85
N PRO A 38 10.50 4.90 1.13
CA PRO A 38 9.09 4.65 1.34
C PRO A 38 8.63 3.27 0.85
N HIS A 39 7.47 2.84 1.35
CA HIS A 39 6.76 1.67 0.85
C HIS A 39 6.42 1.83 -0.63
N SER A 40 6.66 0.77 -1.40
CA SER A 40 6.24 0.67 -2.79
C SER A 40 4.87 0.00 -2.85
N TRP A 41 3.81 0.81 -2.73
CA TRP A 41 2.43 0.34 -2.78
C TRP A 41 2.01 -0.08 -4.19
N THR A 42 1.56 -1.32 -4.33
CA THR A 42 0.88 -1.84 -5.52
C THR A 42 -0.54 -2.27 -5.17
N LYS A 43 -1.46 -2.24 -6.14
CA LYS A 43 -2.82 -2.77 -5.94
C LYS A 43 -2.72 -4.30 -5.91
N ASN A 44 -3.09 -4.91 -4.79
CA ASN A 44 -3.12 -6.37 -4.67
C ASN A 44 -4.44 -6.92 -5.21
N ARG A 45 -5.57 -6.43 -4.70
CA ARG A 45 -6.92 -6.82 -5.15
C ARG A 45 -7.95 -5.76 -4.81
N THR A 46 -9.07 -5.77 -5.54
CA THR A 46 -10.24 -4.94 -5.26
C THR A 46 -11.31 -5.81 -4.62
N ILE A 47 -11.96 -5.28 -3.59
CA ILE A 47 -12.99 -5.89 -2.75
C ILE A 47 -14.26 -5.04 -2.87
#